data_AF-A0A2V6N674-F1
#
_entry.id   AF-A0A2V6N674-F1
#
_cell.length_a   1.000
_cell.length_b   1.000
_cell.length_c   1.000
_cell.angle_alpha   90.00
_cell.angle_beta   90.00
_cell.angle_gamma   90.00
#
_symmetry.space_group_name_H-M   'P 1'
#
loop_
_entity.id
_entity.type
_entity.pdbx_description
1 polymer ?
#
loop_
_entity_poly.entity_id
_entity_poly.type
_entity_poly.pdbx_seq_one_letter_code
_entity_poly.pdbx_strand_id
1 'polypeptide(L)' 'MTREEIILKHIKRNGRGLEIGLDCAPIAPKKRGLRVHVLDHCDKNALIEKYRPHGINVDNIDWVSQRL' A
#
# COMPACT_ATOMS: atom_id res chain seq x y z
N MET A 1 -0.95 0.98 -21.64
CA MET A 1 -1.47 0.63 -20.31
C MET A 1 -0.31 0.62 -19.33
N THR A 2 -0.47 1.23 -18.15
CA THR A 2 0.47 1.15 -17.03
C THR A 2 0.35 -0.19 -16.30
N ARG A 3 1.34 -0.55 -15.47
CA ARG A 3 1.29 -1.77 -14.64
C ARG A 3 0.04 -1.77 -13.75
N GLU A 4 -0.28 -0.64 -13.15
CA GLU A 4 -1.46 -0.42 -12.32
C GLU A 4 -2.76 -0.58 -13.11
N GLU A 5 -2.82 -0.10 -14.35
CA GLU A 5 -4.00 -0.27 -15.21
C GLU A 5 -4.25 -1.75 -15.52
N ILE A 6 -3.20 -2.53 -15.76
CA ILE A 6 -3.33 -3.96 -16.04
C ILE A 6 -3.79 -4.72 -14.79
N ILE A 7 -3.20 -4.44 -13.63
CA ILE A 7 -3.53 -5.13 -12.37
C ILE A 7 -4.96 -4.77 -11.91
N LEU A 8 -5.36 -3.51 -12.04
CA LEU A 8 -6.65 -3.03 -11.55
C LEU A 8 -7.80 -3.18 -12.56
N LYS A 9 -7.55 -3.65 -13.80
CA LYS A 9 -8.55 -3.67 -14.88
C LYS A 9 -9.86 -4.38 -14.54
N HIS A 10 -9.79 -5.43 -13.73
CA HIS A 10 -10.94 -6.28 -13.36
C HIS A 10 -11.41 -6.05 -11.92
N ILE A 11 -10.81 -5.09 -11.20
CA ILE A 11 -11.16 -4.77 -9.82
C ILE A 11 -12.27 -3.72 -9.81
N LYS A 12 -13.33 -3.97 -9.03
CA LYS A 12 -14.34 -2.96 -8.74
C LYS A 12 -13.67 -1.79 -8.03
N ARG A 13 -13.60 -0.61 -8.66
CA ARG A 13 -12.92 0.57 -8.09
C ARG A 13 -13.54 1.04 -6.78
N ASN A 14 -14.84 0.84 -6.63
CA ASN A 14 -15.58 1.07 -5.40
C ASN A 14 -15.69 -0.20 -4.54
N GLY A 15 -14.93 -1.27 -4.80
CA GLY A 15 -14.85 -2.43 -3.90
C GLY A 15 -14.15 -2.07 -2.58
N ARG A 16 -14.14 -3.00 -1.62
CA ARG A 16 -13.17 -2.98 -0.52
C ARG A 16 -11.98 -3.84 -0.96
N GLY A 17 -10.79 -3.29 -0.92
CA GLY A 17 -9.54 -3.99 -1.22
C GLY A 17 -8.74 -4.25 0.06
N LEU A 18 -7.89 -5.26 0.00
CA LEU A 18 -6.84 -5.52 0.98
C LEU A 18 -5.53 -5.59 0.22
N GLU A 19 -4.56 -4.81 0.66
CA GLU A 19 -3.19 -4.89 0.18
C GLU A 19 -2.29 -5.34 1.36
N ILE A 20 -1.42 -6.33 1.11
CA ILE A 20 -0.57 -6.95 2.13
C ILE A 20 0.89 -6.76 1.71
N GLY A 21 1.75 -6.27 2.61
CA GLY A 21 3.20 -6.19 2.37
C GLY A 21 3.56 -5.22 1.23
N LEU A 22 2.90 -4.07 1.17
CA LEU A 22 3.11 -3.06 0.12
C LEU A 22 4.42 -2.30 0.30
N ASP A 23 4.93 -2.29 1.54
CA ASP A 23 6.06 -1.49 1.96
C ASP A 23 5.90 -0.01 1.51
N CYS A 24 6.68 0.41 0.51
CA CYS A 24 6.72 1.77 -0.03
C CYS A 24 6.08 1.92 -1.42
N ALA A 25 5.52 0.87 -2.02
CA ALA A 25 5.11 0.85 -3.43
C ALA A 25 3.69 0.26 -3.66
N PRO A 26 2.65 0.90 -3.11
CA PRO A 26 1.28 0.40 -3.23
C PRO A 26 0.75 0.42 -4.68
N ILE A 27 0.01 -0.62 -5.07
CA ILE A 27 -0.65 -0.71 -6.39
C ILE A 27 -1.93 0.12 -6.41
N ALA A 28 -2.67 0.09 -5.30
CA ALA A 28 -3.98 0.69 -5.12
C ALA A 28 -4.01 1.74 -3.98
N PRO A 29 -3.13 2.75 -4.00
CA PRO A 29 -3.00 3.66 -2.87
C PRO A 29 -4.28 4.48 -2.62
N LYS A 30 -4.59 4.74 -1.35
CA LYS A 30 -5.79 5.49 -0.94
C LYS A 30 -5.84 6.90 -1.55
N LYS A 31 -4.68 7.52 -1.82
CA LYS A 31 -4.58 8.82 -2.50
C LYS A 31 -5.18 8.86 -3.91
N ARG A 32 -5.45 7.70 -4.52
CA ARG A 32 -6.16 7.56 -5.81
C ARG A 32 -7.67 7.32 -5.66
N GLY A 33 -8.22 7.49 -4.46
CA GLY A 33 -9.65 7.31 -4.16
C GLY A 33 -10.11 5.85 -4.04
N LEU A 34 -9.18 4.91 -3.91
CA LEU A 34 -9.48 3.48 -3.74
C LEU A 34 -9.70 3.15 -2.26
N ARG A 35 -10.65 2.26 -1.98
CA ARG A 35 -10.98 1.83 -0.61
C ARG A 35 -10.18 0.59 -0.25
N VAL A 36 -8.95 0.78 0.20
CA VAL A 36 -8.01 -0.30 0.49
C VAL A 36 -7.60 -0.28 1.95
N HIS A 37 -7.69 -1.44 2.59
CA HIS A 37 -7.06 -1.71 3.87
C HIS A 37 -5.62 -2.18 3.63
N VAL A 38 -4.67 -1.66 4.39
CA VAL A 38 -3.26 -2.04 4.28
C VAL A 38 -2.90 -2.86 5.51
N LEU A 39 -2.37 -4.06 5.29
CA LEU A 39 -1.93 -4.98 6.33
C LEU A 39 -0.43 -5.25 6.16
N ASP A 40 0.30 -5.20 7.26
CA ASP A 40 1.71 -5.57 7.27
C ASP A 40 2.09 -6.28 8.57
N HIS A 41 3.29 -6.83 8.61
CA HIS A 41 3.84 -7.53 9.77
C HIS A 41 4.18 -6.59 10.92
N CYS A 42 4.44 -5.31 10.65
CA CYS A 42 4.74 -4.29 11.65
C CYS A 42 4.01 -2.97 11.35
N ASP A 43 4.02 -2.05 12.31
CA ASP A 43 3.39 -0.75 12.13
C ASP A 43 4.18 0.16 11.18
N LYS A 44 3.56 1.29 10.82
CA LYS A 44 4.17 2.27 9.92
C LYS A 44 5.53 2.78 10.39
N ASN A 45 5.73 3.00 11.69
CA ASN A 45 7.00 3.54 12.20
C ASN A 45 8.12 2.51 12.07
N ALA A 46 7.83 1.24 12.41
CA ALA A 46 8.76 0.15 12.23
C ALA A 46 9.14 -0.07 10.75
N LEU A 47 8.18 0.06 9.82
CA LEU A 47 8.46 0.03 8.38
C LEU A 47 9.34 1.21 7.94
N ILE A 48 9.07 2.43 8.44
CA ILE A 48 9.91 3.60 8.14
C ILE A 48 11.35 3.36 8.61
N GLU A 49 11.56 2.87 9.83
CA GLU A 49 12.88 2.58 10.36
C GLU A 49 13.62 1.51 9.56
N LYS A 50 12.91 0.44 9.18
CA LYS A 50 13.43 -0.62 8.31
C LYS A 50 13.91 -0.05 6.97
N TYR A 51 13.17 0.86 6.35
CA TYR A 51 13.46 1.35 4.99
C TYR A 51 14.30 2.62 4.91
N ARG A 52 14.40 3.41 5.99
CA ARG A 52 15.25 4.61 6.08
C ARG A 52 16.70 4.37 5.61
N PRO A 53 17.42 3.30 5.99
CA PRO A 53 18.79 3.07 5.53
C PRO A 53 18.90 2.63 4.06
N HIS A 54 17.80 2.25 3.41
CA HIS A 54 17.80 1.74 2.04
C HIS A 54 17.60 2.84 0.98
N GLY A 55 17.51 4.12 1.39
CA GLY A 55 17.29 5.25 0.47
C GLY A 55 15.93 5.21 -0.23
N ILE A 56 15.00 4.41 0.29
CA ILE A 56 13.65 4.26 -0.24
C ILE A 56 12.79 5.43 0.22
N ASN A 57 11.93 5.94 -0.66
CA ASN A 57 10.96 6.96 -0.30
C ASN A 57 9.87 6.39 0.62
N VAL A 58 10.04 6.59 1.93
CA VAL A 58 9.12 6.15 2.98
C VAL A 58 7.85 7.00 3.10
N ASP A 59 7.76 8.15 2.41
CA ASP A 59 6.55 9.00 2.42
C ASP A 59 5.36 8.30 1.75
N ASN A 60 5.62 7.27 0.96
CA ASN A 60 4.59 6.45 0.33
C ASN A 60 3.99 5.38 1.26
N ILE A 61 4.51 5.18 2.47
CA ILE A 61 3.95 4.24 3.45
C ILE A 61 2.63 4.81 3.97
N ASP A 62 1.50 4.20 3.58
CA ASP A 62 0.15 4.56 4.00
C ASP A 62 -0.10 4.16 5.48
N TRP A 63 -1.26 4.47 6.04
CA TRP A 63 -1.70 3.89 7.32
C TRP A 63 -1.79 2.37 7.20
N VAL A 64 -1.01 1.68 8.03
CA VAL A 64 -0.85 0.23 8.09
C VAL A 64 -1.55 -0.30 9.34
N SER A 65 -2.34 -1.34 9.17
CA SER A 65 -2.88 -2.15 10.26
C SER A 65 -2.02 -3.39 10.47
N GLN A 66 -2.08 -3.96 11.68
CA GLN A 66 -1.56 -5.30 11.97
C GLN A 66 -2.68 -6.35 12.09
N ARG A 67 -3.94 -5.92 11.90
CA ARG A 67 -5.16 -6.73 12.03
C ARG A 67 -6.24 -6.21 11.07
N LEU A 68 -7.14 -7.09 10.64
CA LEU A 68 -8.29 -6.79 9.78
C LEU A 68 -9.48 -6.24 10.57
#